data_AF-A0A933QSF8-F1
#
_entry.id   AF-A0A933QSF8-F1
#
_cell.length_a   1.000
_cell.length_b   1.000
_cell.length_c   1.000
_cell.angle_alpha   90.00
_cell.angle_beta   90.00
_cell.angle_gamma   90.00
#
_symmetry.space_group_name_H-M   'P 1'
#
loop_
_entity.id
_entity.type
_entity.pdbx_description
1 polymer ?
#
loop_
_entity_poly.entity_id
_entity_poly.type
_entity_poly.pdbx_seq_one_letter_code
_entity_poly.pdbx_strand_id
1 'polypeptide(L)'
;MPTEKFSAKQIERAHWWMAKAIDTLEEARLLVPSGQTRLGARNRLYYATHHTARALLELVGNHAKTHTAIANQFGLEWVKKRHFPEIYGRLLNSLHDDRDKADYGEYVPTFHNAVEHLTKQVENFTKRARREIPPVSTAKILTLLVEANSEIRDFSFDIYCPKSYFHHTRFTTWCPKGRLTDKWLRMLLNSTIRSLHTLRVKNSELYVIGLNSRVNQYEPKHILMLDLDDMSTLPREKFTNEPGFFFRTGSGYHFIGARLYDHLDWKKKMKSFLPLASKKHYELSMKRGYATLRLTASPRKPFAPVYIGRSS
;
A
#
# COMPACT_ATOMS: atom_id res chain seq x y z
N MET A 1 -1.24 -24.86 8.58
CA MET A 1 0.24 -24.80 8.44
C MET A 1 0.82 -24.29 9.76
N PRO A 2 2.04 -24.71 10.15
CA PRO A 2 2.73 -24.12 11.29
C PRO A 2 2.92 -22.61 11.07
N THR A 3 2.62 -21.80 12.08
CA THR A 3 2.78 -20.33 12.01
C THR A 3 4.24 -19.96 12.25
N GLU A 4 5.07 -20.23 11.24
CA GLU A 4 6.47 -19.82 11.17
C GLU A 4 6.58 -18.30 11.34
N LYS A 5 7.20 -17.86 12.45
CA LYS A 5 7.27 -16.44 12.82
C LYS A 5 8.37 -15.75 12.03
N PHE A 6 8.05 -15.31 10.81
CA PHE A 6 8.94 -14.46 10.01
C PHE A 6 9.41 -13.23 10.83
N SER A 7 10.70 -12.91 10.77
CA SER A 7 11.26 -11.74 11.47
C SER A 7 10.75 -10.43 10.87
N ALA A 8 10.77 -9.36 11.65
CA ALA A 8 10.38 -8.02 11.18
C ALA A 8 11.15 -7.61 9.90
N LYS A 9 12.46 -7.93 9.82
CA LYS A 9 13.32 -7.61 8.68
C LYS A 9 12.93 -8.37 7.40
N GLN A 10 12.48 -9.61 7.52
CA GLN A 10 11.94 -10.40 6.40
C GLN A 10 10.59 -9.82 5.93
N ILE A 11 9.70 -9.49 6.88
CA ILE A 11 8.39 -8.89 6.60
C ILE A 11 8.53 -7.53 5.89
N GLU A 12 9.39 -6.63 6.37
CA GLU A 12 9.61 -5.31 5.78
C GLU A 12 10.16 -5.39 4.35
N ARG A 13 11.10 -6.31 4.08
CA ARG A 13 11.59 -6.57 2.71
C ARG A 13 10.52 -7.18 1.81
N ALA A 14 9.72 -8.10 2.33
CA ALA A 14 8.61 -8.70 1.58
C ALA A 14 7.60 -7.62 1.14
N HIS A 15 7.23 -6.68 2.01
CA HIS A 15 6.37 -5.55 1.61
C HIS A 15 7.03 -4.60 0.61
N TRP A 16 8.35 -4.37 0.68
CA TRP A 16 9.06 -3.54 -0.29
C TRP A 16 9.03 -4.14 -1.71
N TRP A 17 9.28 -5.45 -1.85
CA TRP A 17 9.14 -6.14 -3.15
C TRP A 17 7.68 -6.27 -3.60
N MET A 18 6.74 -6.46 -2.67
CA MET A 18 5.31 -6.48 -2.96
C MET A 18 4.84 -5.13 -3.50
N ALA A 19 5.32 -4.01 -2.94
CA ALA A 19 5.05 -2.69 -3.49
C ALA A 19 5.60 -2.54 -4.91
N LYS A 20 6.88 -2.90 -5.15
CA LYS A 20 7.43 -2.91 -6.52
C LYS A 20 6.60 -3.79 -7.49
N ALA A 21 6.13 -4.94 -7.05
CA ALA A 21 5.24 -5.79 -7.86
C ALA A 21 3.91 -5.09 -8.21
N ILE A 22 3.36 -4.29 -7.29
CA ILE A 22 2.15 -3.50 -7.49
C ILE A 22 2.42 -2.31 -8.43
N ASP A 23 3.54 -1.61 -8.27
CA ASP A 23 3.97 -0.53 -9.18
C ASP A 23 4.10 -1.05 -10.62
N THR A 24 4.86 -2.13 -10.83
CA THR A 24 5.08 -2.68 -12.17
C THR A 24 3.82 -3.30 -12.79
N LEU A 25 2.87 -3.75 -11.97
CA LEU A 25 1.56 -4.19 -12.45
C LEU A 25 0.67 -3.00 -12.88
N GLU A 26 0.79 -1.84 -12.23
CA GLU A 26 0.11 -0.62 -12.67
C GLU A 26 0.73 -0.06 -13.95
N GLU A 27 2.07 -0.07 -14.07
CA GLU A 27 2.77 0.22 -15.33
C GLU A 27 2.27 -0.68 -16.47
N ALA A 28 2.11 -1.99 -16.22
CA ALA A 28 1.56 -2.91 -17.22
C ALA A 28 0.12 -2.54 -17.64
N ARG A 29 -0.75 -2.22 -16.67
CA ARG A 29 -2.15 -1.80 -16.92
C ARG A 29 -2.24 -0.53 -17.75
N LEU A 30 -1.34 0.44 -17.55
CA LEU A 30 -1.29 1.68 -18.34
C LEU A 30 -0.84 1.45 -19.79
N LEU A 31 -0.13 0.36 -20.08
CA LEU A 31 0.33 0.00 -21.42
C LEU A 31 -0.70 -0.82 -22.22
N VAL A 32 -1.55 -1.62 -21.57
CA VAL A 32 -2.56 -2.47 -22.24
C VAL A 32 -3.49 -1.72 -23.23
N PRO A 33 -4.00 -0.50 -22.95
CA PRO A 33 -4.96 0.18 -23.84
C PRO A 33 -4.38 0.71 -25.15
N SER A 34 -3.09 1.06 -25.22
CA SER A 34 -2.54 1.80 -26.38
C SER A 34 -2.32 0.94 -27.63
N GLY A 35 -2.40 -0.38 -27.50
CA GLY A 35 -2.29 -1.35 -28.60
C GLY A 35 -0.90 -1.52 -29.21
N GLN A 36 -0.06 -0.48 -29.18
CA GLN A 36 1.30 -0.47 -29.72
C GLN A 36 2.32 -1.01 -28.71
N THR A 37 2.10 -0.81 -27.40
CA THR A 37 3.09 -1.15 -26.35
C THR A 37 2.90 -2.54 -25.73
N ARG A 38 2.21 -3.47 -26.40
CA ARG A 38 1.81 -4.78 -25.84
C ARG A 38 3.00 -5.67 -25.41
N LEU A 39 4.14 -5.59 -26.09
CA LEU A 39 5.38 -6.27 -25.66
C LEU A 39 5.92 -5.65 -24.36
N GLY A 40 5.89 -4.31 -24.24
CA GLY A 40 6.20 -3.61 -22.99
C GLY A 40 5.26 -3.98 -21.85
N ALA A 41 3.96 -4.12 -22.12
CA ALA A 41 2.99 -4.61 -21.14
C ALA A 41 3.32 -6.03 -20.67
N ARG A 42 3.61 -6.98 -21.58
CA ARG A 42 4.09 -8.34 -21.25
C ARG A 42 5.37 -8.33 -20.40
N ASN A 43 6.36 -7.52 -20.77
CA ASN A 43 7.60 -7.37 -20.03
C ASN A 43 7.35 -6.85 -18.59
N ARG A 44 6.46 -5.87 -18.42
CA ARG A 44 6.05 -5.40 -17.08
C ARG A 44 5.26 -6.45 -16.29
N LEU A 45 4.39 -7.23 -16.93
CA LEU A 45 3.71 -8.37 -16.28
C LEU A 45 4.70 -9.44 -15.80
N TYR A 46 5.75 -9.73 -16.58
CA TYR A 46 6.86 -10.58 -16.15
C TYR A 46 7.55 -10.02 -14.89
N TYR A 47 8.00 -8.76 -14.92
CA TYR A 47 8.67 -8.14 -13.77
C TYR A 47 7.78 -8.04 -12.52
N ALA A 48 6.48 -7.77 -12.66
CA ALA A 48 5.51 -7.80 -11.57
C ALA A 48 5.35 -9.21 -10.96
N THR A 49 5.33 -10.25 -11.80
CA THR A 49 5.29 -11.67 -11.37
C THR A 49 6.58 -12.05 -10.64
N HIS A 50 7.73 -11.69 -11.20
CA HIS A 50 9.05 -11.90 -10.63
C HIS A 50 9.22 -11.18 -9.27
N HIS A 51 8.78 -9.92 -9.14
CA HIS A 51 8.76 -9.19 -7.87
C HIS A 51 7.77 -9.79 -6.86
N THR A 52 6.62 -10.31 -7.31
CA THR A 52 5.66 -11.02 -6.45
C THR A 52 6.28 -12.30 -5.87
N ALA A 53 6.96 -13.11 -6.69
CA ALA A 53 7.69 -14.28 -6.24
C ALA A 53 8.85 -13.92 -5.30
N ARG A 54 9.61 -12.86 -5.61
CA ARG A 54 10.69 -12.36 -4.74
C ARG A 54 10.19 -11.89 -3.36
N ALA A 55 9.02 -11.24 -3.29
CA ALA A 55 8.42 -10.83 -2.03
C ALA A 55 8.15 -12.02 -1.09
N LEU A 56 7.69 -13.15 -1.65
CA LEU A 56 7.50 -14.40 -0.92
C LEU A 56 8.82 -15.06 -0.51
N LEU A 57 9.87 -14.96 -1.33
CA LEU A 57 11.20 -15.50 -1.00
C LEU A 57 11.88 -14.77 0.17
N GLU A 58 11.67 -13.46 0.36
CA GLU A 58 12.20 -12.75 1.53
C GLU A 58 11.62 -13.27 2.86
N LEU A 59 10.33 -13.67 2.89
CA LEU A 59 9.70 -14.23 4.09
C LEU A 59 10.46 -15.46 4.61
N VAL A 60 10.91 -16.32 3.69
CA VAL A 60 11.66 -17.55 4.02
C VAL A 60 13.18 -17.31 4.10
N GLY A 61 13.63 -16.05 4.08
CA GLY A 61 15.05 -15.68 4.14
C GLY A 61 15.85 -15.98 2.87
N ASN A 62 15.20 -16.38 1.78
CA ASN A 62 15.87 -16.71 0.53
C ASN A 62 16.21 -15.43 -0.25
N HIS A 63 17.46 -15.33 -0.70
CA HIS A 63 18.01 -14.09 -1.28
C HIS A 63 18.48 -14.22 -2.73
N ALA A 64 18.08 -15.28 -3.46
CA ALA A 64 18.35 -15.51 -4.88
C ALA A 64 18.26 -14.26 -5.77
N LYS A 65 19.34 -13.90 -6.48
CA LYS A 65 19.45 -12.60 -7.18
C LYS A 65 19.11 -12.62 -8.67
N THR A 66 19.24 -13.78 -9.34
CA THR A 66 18.97 -13.93 -10.79
C THR A 66 17.56 -14.41 -11.05
N HIS A 67 17.03 -14.15 -12.24
CA HIS A 67 15.68 -14.54 -12.67
C HIS A 67 15.42 -16.05 -12.52
N THR A 68 16.28 -16.87 -13.12
CA THR A 68 16.20 -18.34 -13.07
C THR A 68 16.28 -18.87 -11.63
N ALA A 69 17.12 -18.26 -10.78
CA ALA A 69 17.20 -18.64 -9.38
C ALA A 69 15.93 -18.25 -8.60
N ILE A 70 15.34 -17.08 -8.86
CA ILE A 70 14.06 -16.67 -8.25
C ILE A 70 12.92 -17.61 -8.68
N ALA A 71 12.84 -18.00 -9.95
CA ALA A 71 11.86 -18.96 -10.44
C ALA A 71 12.03 -20.35 -9.78
N ASN A 72 13.25 -20.90 -9.82
CA ASN A 72 13.55 -22.21 -9.22
C ASN A 72 13.32 -22.25 -7.71
N GLN A 73 13.74 -21.20 -6.99
CA GLN A 73 13.57 -21.13 -5.53
C GLN A 73 12.11 -20.86 -5.14
N PHE A 74 11.33 -20.13 -5.93
CA PHE A 74 9.88 -20.01 -5.71
C PHE A 74 9.15 -21.34 -5.93
N GLY A 75 9.52 -22.08 -6.99
CA GLY A 75 9.03 -23.44 -7.23
C GLY A 75 9.35 -24.42 -6.09
N LEU A 76 10.56 -24.32 -5.51
CA LEU A 76 10.97 -25.15 -4.37
C LEU A 76 10.32 -24.73 -3.05
N GLU A 77 10.53 -23.49 -2.62
CA GLU A 77 10.18 -23.03 -1.28
C GLU A 77 8.68 -22.76 -1.10
N TRP A 78 7.98 -22.34 -2.16
CA TRP A 78 6.57 -21.97 -2.09
C TRP A 78 5.66 -23.00 -2.74
N VAL A 79 5.89 -23.38 -3.99
CA VAL A 79 5.01 -24.34 -4.68
C VAL A 79 5.14 -25.73 -4.06
N LYS A 80 6.35 -26.33 -4.07
CA LYS A 80 6.57 -27.69 -3.54
C LYS A 80 6.46 -27.76 -2.01
N LYS A 81 7.27 -27.00 -1.25
CA LYS A 81 7.31 -27.13 0.22
C LYS A 81 6.07 -26.56 0.94
N ARG A 82 5.48 -25.48 0.43
CA ARG A 82 4.37 -24.75 1.10
C ARG A 82 3.02 -24.88 0.39
N HIS A 83 2.92 -25.76 -0.62
CA HIS A 83 1.67 -26.04 -1.34
C HIS A 83 1.01 -24.77 -1.93
N PHE A 84 1.83 -23.79 -2.32
CA PHE A 84 1.35 -22.58 -2.99
C PHE A 84 0.89 -22.93 -4.41
N PRO A 85 -0.23 -22.41 -4.94
CA PRO A 85 -0.84 -22.95 -6.15
C PRO A 85 0.10 -22.93 -7.38
N GLU A 86 0.33 -24.10 -7.96
CA GLU A 86 1.30 -24.32 -9.04
C GLU A 86 1.10 -23.43 -10.27
N ILE A 87 -0.13 -23.00 -10.53
CA ILE A 87 -0.48 -22.08 -11.61
C ILE A 87 0.37 -20.81 -11.58
N TYR A 88 0.79 -20.35 -10.40
CA TYR A 88 1.66 -19.19 -10.27
C TYR A 88 3.14 -19.49 -10.57
N GLY A 89 3.59 -20.74 -10.37
CA GLY A 89 4.90 -21.20 -10.84
C GLY A 89 4.92 -21.32 -12.37
N ARG A 90 3.87 -21.92 -12.95
CA ARG A 90 3.68 -22.00 -14.41
C ARG A 90 3.60 -20.61 -15.06
N LEU A 91 2.89 -19.67 -14.42
CA LEU A 91 2.79 -18.27 -14.86
C LEU A 91 4.15 -17.56 -14.85
N LEU A 92 4.95 -17.73 -13.79
CA LEU A 92 6.28 -17.13 -13.70
C LEU A 92 7.23 -17.65 -14.78
N ASN A 93 7.23 -18.97 -15.02
CA ASN A 93 8.07 -19.57 -16.06
C ASN A 93 7.60 -19.12 -17.45
N SER A 94 6.31 -19.25 -17.78
CA SER A 94 5.77 -18.83 -19.09
C SER A 94 6.02 -17.35 -19.40
N LEU A 95 5.96 -16.47 -18.40
CA LEU A 95 6.30 -15.05 -18.57
C LEU A 95 7.82 -14.79 -18.67
N HIS A 96 8.66 -15.68 -18.15
CA HIS A 96 10.12 -15.63 -18.35
C HIS A 96 10.46 -16.09 -19.77
N ASP A 97 9.91 -17.24 -20.20
CA ASP A 97 10.12 -17.81 -21.53
C ASP A 97 9.65 -16.84 -22.64
N ASP A 98 8.45 -16.27 -22.50
CA ASP A 98 7.90 -15.27 -23.43
C ASP A 98 8.70 -13.96 -23.46
N ARG A 99 9.38 -13.62 -22.36
CA ARG A 99 10.24 -12.42 -22.26
C ARG A 99 11.61 -12.68 -22.90
N ASP A 100 12.20 -13.84 -22.65
CA ASP A 100 13.51 -14.19 -23.19
C ASP A 100 13.41 -14.30 -24.73
N LYS A 101 12.37 -14.95 -25.25
CA LYS A 101 12.05 -15.00 -26.69
C LYS A 101 11.93 -13.63 -27.34
N ALA A 102 11.23 -12.70 -26.68
CA ALA A 102 11.08 -11.33 -27.17
C ALA A 102 12.41 -10.55 -27.15
N ASP A 103 13.25 -10.75 -26.13
CA ASP A 103 14.60 -10.16 -26.05
C ASP A 103 15.55 -10.78 -27.10
N TYR A 104 15.34 -12.04 -27.51
CA TYR A 104 16.04 -12.71 -28.63
C TYR A 104 15.43 -12.44 -30.03
N GLY A 105 14.38 -11.64 -30.14
CA GLY A 105 13.80 -11.20 -31.41
C GLY A 105 12.80 -12.17 -32.06
N GLU A 106 12.34 -13.22 -31.37
CA GLU A 106 11.21 -14.02 -31.85
C GLU A 106 9.92 -13.17 -31.88
N TYR A 107 9.18 -13.23 -32.98
CA TYR A 107 7.88 -12.55 -33.07
C TYR A 107 6.83 -13.28 -32.21
N VAL A 108 6.54 -12.74 -31.02
CA VAL A 108 5.48 -13.25 -30.13
C VAL A 108 4.14 -12.57 -30.45
N PRO A 109 3.15 -13.26 -31.09
CA PRO A 109 1.89 -12.65 -31.50
C PRO A 109 1.06 -12.24 -30.30
N THR A 110 1.06 -10.94 -29.99
CA THR A 110 0.51 -10.43 -28.73
C THR A 110 -0.85 -9.77 -28.93
N PHE A 111 -1.90 -10.58 -28.81
CA PHE A 111 -3.29 -10.13 -28.85
C PHE A 111 -3.70 -9.40 -27.56
N HIS A 112 -4.51 -8.33 -27.66
CA HIS A 112 -4.94 -7.53 -26.51
C HIS A 112 -5.62 -8.37 -25.41
N ASN A 113 -6.55 -9.26 -25.80
CA ASN A 113 -7.26 -10.15 -24.88
C ASN A 113 -6.31 -11.10 -24.11
N ALA A 114 -5.19 -11.51 -24.72
CA ALA A 114 -4.19 -12.34 -24.06
C ALA A 114 -3.42 -11.54 -22.98
N VAL A 115 -3.06 -10.28 -23.26
CA VAL A 115 -2.41 -9.41 -22.26
C VAL A 115 -3.39 -9.05 -21.14
N GLU A 116 -4.67 -8.82 -21.43
CA GLU A 116 -5.69 -8.68 -20.39
C GLU A 116 -5.78 -9.93 -19.50
N HIS A 117 -5.79 -11.12 -20.11
CA HIS A 117 -5.89 -12.38 -19.37
C HIS A 117 -4.67 -12.58 -18.48
N LEU A 118 -3.46 -12.38 -19.00
CA LEU A 118 -2.22 -12.39 -18.23
C LEU A 118 -2.25 -11.33 -17.10
N THR A 119 -2.73 -10.11 -17.36
CA THR A 119 -2.90 -9.07 -16.33
C THR A 119 -3.79 -9.56 -15.18
N LYS A 120 -4.93 -10.20 -15.51
CA LYS A 120 -5.87 -10.77 -14.53
C LYS A 120 -5.24 -11.95 -13.76
N GLN A 121 -4.39 -12.76 -14.40
CA GLN A 121 -3.63 -13.83 -13.73
C GLN A 121 -2.56 -13.28 -12.77
N VAL A 122 -1.73 -12.31 -13.20
CA VAL A 122 -0.70 -11.66 -12.37
C VAL A 122 -1.32 -10.91 -11.20
N GLU A 123 -2.41 -10.17 -11.43
CA GLU A 123 -3.22 -9.58 -10.36
C GLU A 123 -3.64 -10.61 -9.30
N ASN A 124 -4.09 -11.79 -9.73
CA ASN A 124 -4.51 -12.83 -8.81
C ASN A 124 -3.32 -13.47 -8.07
N PHE A 125 -2.14 -13.54 -8.69
CA PHE A 125 -0.90 -13.92 -8.01
C PHE A 125 -0.53 -12.90 -6.93
N THR A 126 -0.44 -11.61 -7.26
CA THR A 126 -0.10 -10.54 -6.30
C THR A 126 -1.13 -10.48 -5.16
N LYS A 127 -2.44 -10.60 -5.45
CA LYS A 127 -3.51 -10.72 -4.44
C LYS A 127 -3.36 -11.95 -3.55
N ARG A 128 -2.97 -13.11 -4.10
CA ARG A 128 -2.75 -14.37 -3.36
C ARG A 128 -1.49 -14.30 -2.49
N ALA A 129 -0.40 -13.80 -3.03
CA ALA A 129 0.90 -13.66 -2.37
C ALA A 129 0.84 -12.67 -1.20
N ARG A 130 0.15 -11.53 -1.37
CA ARG A 130 -0.06 -10.54 -0.30
C ARG A 130 -0.84 -11.08 0.91
N ARG A 131 -1.51 -12.24 0.80
CA ARG A 131 -2.15 -12.92 1.94
C ARG A 131 -1.17 -13.73 2.80
N GLU A 132 -0.01 -14.10 2.26
CA GLU A 132 1.07 -14.81 2.98
C GLU A 132 2.01 -13.84 3.72
N ILE A 133 2.15 -12.61 3.22
CA ILE A 133 2.96 -11.57 3.86
C ILE A 133 2.20 -11.02 5.09
N PRO A 134 2.69 -11.19 6.34
CA PRO A 134 2.05 -10.61 7.50
C PRO A 134 2.00 -9.08 7.39
N PRO A 135 0.86 -8.42 7.64
CA PRO A 135 0.76 -6.97 7.51
C PRO A 135 1.68 -6.26 8.50
N VAL A 136 2.43 -5.25 8.04
CA VAL A 136 3.02 -4.27 8.96
C VAL A 136 1.89 -3.42 9.51
N SER A 137 1.53 -3.73 10.75
CA SER A 137 0.47 -3.07 11.52
C SER A 137 0.59 -1.55 11.47
N THR A 138 -0.49 -0.86 11.06
CA THR A 138 -0.60 0.59 11.26
C THR A 138 -0.50 0.91 12.75
N ALA A 139 -1.13 0.10 13.62
CA ALA A 139 -1.04 0.31 15.06
C ALA A 139 0.42 0.29 15.54
N LYS A 140 1.27 -0.64 15.08
CA LYS A 140 2.71 -0.64 15.39
C LYS A 140 3.42 0.65 14.94
N ILE A 141 3.11 1.16 13.75
CA ILE A 141 3.72 2.42 13.27
C ILE A 141 3.28 3.61 14.13
N LEU A 142 2.02 3.63 14.56
CA LEU A 142 1.52 4.66 15.48
C LEU A 142 2.04 4.46 16.92
N THR A 143 2.38 3.24 17.33
CA THR A 143 3.17 3.01 18.56
C THR A 143 4.56 3.62 18.45
N LEU A 144 5.28 3.39 17.33
CA LEU A 144 6.58 4.03 17.08
C LEU A 144 6.51 5.57 17.09
N LEU A 145 5.38 6.16 16.67
CA LEU A 145 5.16 7.61 16.81
C LEU A 145 5.03 8.06 18.27
N VAL A 146 4.33 7.28 19.11
CA VAL A 146 4.18 7.56 20.56
C VAL A 146 5.51 7.36 21.30
N GLU A 147 6.29 6.35 20.91
CA GLU A 147 7.64 6.11 21.45
C GLU A 147 8.59 7.27 21.10
N ALA A 148 8.50 7.82 19.89
CA ALA A 148 9.29 8.98 19.46
C ALA A 148 8.75 10.33 20.00
N ASN A 149 7.48 10.41 20.42
CA ASN A 149 6.83 11.65 20.87
C ASN A 149 5.95 11.36 22.11
N SER A 150 6.56 11.42 23.30
CA SER A 150 5.88 11.18 24.59
C SER A 150 4.69 12.11 24.86
N GLU A 151 4.65 13.27 24.21
CA GLU A 151 3.53 14.22 24.19
C GLU A 151 2.22 13.63 23.64
N ILE A 152 2.27 12.66 22.71
CA ILE A 152 1.06 12.08 22.12
C ILE A 152 0.23 11.38 23.20
N ARG A 153 -1.05 11.74 23.33
CA ARG A 153 -2.02 11.19 24.29
C ARG A 153 -3.10 10.36 23.60
N ASP A 154 -3.50 10.75 22.41
CA ASP A 154 -4.49 10.05 21.58
C ASP A 154 -4.27 10.30 20.09
N PHE A 155 -4.85 9.42 19.26
CA PHE A 155 -4.97 9.58 17.81
C PHE A 155 -6.43 9.79 17.42
N SER A 156 -6.68 10.77 16.56
CA SER A 156 -7.98 11.00 15.93
C SER A 156 -8.16 10.14 14.66
N PHE A 157 -9.35 9.58 14.46
CA PHE A 157 -9.72 8.77 13.29
C PHE A 157 -11.01 9.29 12.67
N ASP A 158 -10.97 9.60 11.37
CA ASP A 158 -12.13 10.05 10.61
C ASP A 158 -12.79 8.88 9.90
N ILE A 159 -14.12 8.82 9.97
CA ILE A 159 -14.94 7.85 9.26
C ILE A 159 -15.68 8.57 8.14
N TYR A 160 -15.35 8.25 6.89
CA TYR A 160 -15.80 9.02 5.72
C TYR A 160 -16.03 8.14 4.49
N CYS A 161 -16.85 8.65 3.56
CA CYS A 161 -17.05 8.00 2.27
C CYS A 161 -16.05 8.53 1.22
N PRO A 162 -15.30 7.66 0.52
CA PRO A 162 -14.37 8.06 -0.55
C PRO A 162 -15.04 8.19 -1.93
N LYS A 163 -16.39 8.20 -2.01
CA LYS A 163 -17.12 8.40 -3.28
C LYS A 163 -17.44 9.85 -3.60
N SER A 164 -17.78 10.65 -2.58
CA SER A 164 -18.18 12.04 -2.77
C SER A 164 -16.98 12.95 -3.09
N TYR A 165 -17.18 13.95 -3.94
CA TYR A 165 -16.11 14.86 -4.39
C TYR A 165 -15.59 15.81 -3.30
N PHE A 166 -16.24 15.80 -2.14
CA PHE A 166 -15.65 16.20 -0.85
C PHE A 166 -15.63 14.96 0.06
N HIS A 167 -14.61 14.80 0.91
CA HIS A 167 -14.70 13.81 2.00
C HIS A 167 -15.78 14.27 3.00
N HIS A 168 -16.97 13.68 2.94
CA HIS A 168 -17.97 13.82 4.00
C HIS A 168 -17.59 12.86 5.13
N THR A 169 -16.84 13.38 6.12
CA THR A 169 -16.67 12.70 7.42
C THR A 169 -18.04 12.64 8.08
N ARG A 170 -18.48 11.44 8.48
CA ARG A 170 -19.76 11.22 9.17
C ARG A 170 -19.61 11.33 10.69
N PHE A 171 -18.46 10.91 11.21
CA PHE A 171 -18.01 11.15 12.59
C PHE A 171 -16.49 10.97 12.68
N THR A 172 -15.89 11.59 13.69
CA THR A 172 -14.49 11.41 14.10
C THR A 172 -14.49 10.75 15.48
N THR A 173 -13.50 9.91 15.77
CA THR A 173 -13.34 9.22 17.06
C THR A 173 -11.89 9.24 17.53
N TRP A 174 -11.68 9.20 18.84
CA TRP A 174 -10.36 9.31 19.47
C TRP A 174 -9.94 7.97 20.07
N CYS A 175 -8.66 7.62 19.98
CA CYS A 175 -8.08 6.42 20.58
C CYS A 175 -6.90 6.80 21.48
N PRO A 176 -7.01 6.65 22.81
CA PRO A 176 -5.91 6.90 23.73
C PRO A 176 -4.69 6.01 23.45
N LYS A 177 -3.48 6.53 23.68
CA LYS A 177 -2.24 5.76 23.57
C LYS A 177 -2.30 4.50 24.43
N GLY A 178 -1.77 3.39 23.92
CA GLY A 178 -1.84 2.07 24.55
C GLY A 178 -3.12 1.27 24.31
N ARG A 179 -4.24 1.88 23.86
CA ARG A 179 -5.45 1.14 23.43
C ARG A 179 -5.37 0.62 21.98
N LEU A 180 -4.44 1.18 21.20
CA LEU A 180 -4.37 1.03 19.76
C LEU A 180 -3.80 -0.35 19.33
N THR A 181 -4.58 -1.13 18.59
CA THR A 181 -4.16 -2.41 17.99
C THR A 181 -4.86 -2.65 16.64
N ASP A 182 -4.34 -3.54 15.80
CA ASP A 182 -5.06 -3.96 14.58
C ASP A 182 -6.38 -4.67 14.88
N LYS A 183 -6.52 -5.27 16.08
CA LYS A 183 -7.80 -5.82 16.54
C LYS A 183 -8.79 -4.68 16.78
N TRP A 184 -8.36 -3.62 17.48
CA TRP A 184 -9.17 -2.42 17.71
C TRP A 184 -9.56 -1.73 16.39
N LEU A 185 -8.64 -1.52 15.44
CA LEU A 185 -8.97 -0.91 14.13
C LEU A 185 -10.03 -1.71 13.35
N ARG A 186 -9.95 -3.05 13.37
CA ARG A 186 -10.97 -3.92 12.75
C ARG A 186 -12.30 -3.91 13.50
N MET A 187 -12.27 -3.88 14.83
CA MET A 187 -13.49 -3.73 15.64
C MET A 187 -14.15 -2.37 15.41
N LEU A 188 -13.38 -1.29 15.32
CA LEU A 188 -13.91 0.04 14.99
C LEU A 188 -14.56 0.04 13.61
N LEU A 189 -13.95 -0.55 12.58
CA LEU A 189 -14.54 -0.61 11.24
C LEU A 189 -15.86 -1.39 11.23
N ASN A 190 -15.90 -2.54 11.90
CA ASN A 190 -17.11 -3.37 11.96
C ASN A 190 -18.24 -2.68 12.75
N SER A 191 -17.93 -2.04 13.88
CA SER A 191 -18.90 -1.25 14.65
C SER A 191 -19.37 -0.03 13.86
N THR A 192 -18.46 0.63 13.14
CA THR A 192 -18.76 1.78 12.27
C THR A 192 -19.78 1.43 11.19
N ILE A 193 -19.58 0.33 10.47
CA ILE A 193 -20.51 -0.09 9.41
C ILE A 193 -21.90 -0.39 10.00
N ARG A 194 -21.97 -1.00 11.20
CA ARG A 194 -23.24 -1.19 11.93
C ARG A 194 -23.91 0.14 12.28
N SER A 195 -23.18 1.10 12.86
CA SER A 195 -23.72 2.43 13.19
C SER A 195 -24.20 3.19 11.95
N LEU A 196 -23.47 3.11 10.83
CA LEU A 196 -23.88 3.68 9.55
C LEU A 196 -25.18 3.04 9.01
N HIS A 197 -25.33 1.72 9.16
CA HIS A 197 -26.54 1.00 8.81
C HIS A 197 -27.74 1.41 9.70
N THR A 198 -27.56 1.53 11.02
CA THR A 198 -28.57 2.06 11.95
C THR A 198 -28.99 3.48 11.58
N LEU A 199 -28.05 4.32 11.18
CA LEU A 199 -28.29 5.68 10.67
C LEU A 199 -28.84 5.71 9.22
N ARG A 200 -29.24 4.56 8.65
CA ARG A 200 -29.78 4.37 7.29
C ARG A 200 -28.90 4.98 6.18
N VAL A 201 -27.58 5.02 6.37
CA VAL A 201 -26.63 5.60 5.41
C VAL A 201 -26.47 4.67 4.21
N LYS A 202 -26.98 5.09 3.05
CA LYS A 202 -26.84 4.35 1.78
C LYS A 202 -25.36 4.12 1.43
N ASN A 203 -25.04 2.92 0.97
CA ASN A 203 -23.68 2.48 0.62
C ASN A 203 -22.68 2.52 1.82
N SER A 204 -23.15 2.11 3.01
CA SER A 204 -22.34 2.09 4.25
C SER A 204 -21.04 1.28 4.13
N GLU A 205 -21.03 0.24 3.30
CA GLU A 205 -19.89 -0.62 2.99
C GLU A 205 -18.76 0.10 2.23
N LEU A 206 -19.02 1.27 1.63
CA LEU A 206 -17.99 2.08 0.97
C LEU A 206 -17.17 2.94 1.93
N TYR A 207 -17.67 3.17 3.16
CA TYR A 207 -16.99 3.99 4.14
C TYR A 207 -15.69 3.36 4.61
N VAL A 208 -14.73 4.23 4.98
CA VAL A 208 -13.40 3.85 5.41
C VAL A 208 -12.98 4.64 6.64
N ILE A 209 -12.07 4.06 7.42
CA ILE A 209 -11.34 4.77 8.46
C ILE A 209 -10.10 5.37 7.82
N GLY A 210 -9.91 6.67 8.02
CA GLY A 210 -8.62 7.33 7.87
C GLY A 210 -8.09 7.79 9.22
N LEU A 211 -6.77 7.84 9.34
CA LEU A 211 -6.09 8.54 10.43
C LEU A 211 -6.16 10.04 10.17
N ASN A 212 -6.53 10.82 11.17
CA ASN A 212 -6.54 12.28 11.13
C ASN A 212 -5.17 12.80 11.60
N SER A 213 -4.68 13.91 11.04
CA SER A 213 -3.35 14.43 11.36
C SER A 213 -3.25 15.09 12.72
N ARG A 214 -4.37 15.38 13.39
CA ARG A 214 -4.40 15.82 14.79
C ARG A 214 -4.13 14.65 15.73
N VAL A 215 -3.19 14.89 16.64
CA VAL A 215 -3.03 14.13 17.90
C VAL A 215 -3.47 15.04 19.04
N ASN A 216 -3.77 14.46 20.20
CA ASN A 216 -4.16 15.15 21.44
C ASN A 216 -5.47 15.94 21.31
N GLN A 217 -6.56 15.38 21.82
CA GLN A 217 -7.91 15.96 21.78
C GLN A 217 -8.00 17.41 22.30
N TYR A 218 -7.15 17.78 23.28
CA TYR A 218 -7.18 19.06 23.98
C TYR A 218 -6.08 20.05 23.58
N GLU A 219 -4.97 19.56 23.00
CA GLU A 219 -3.80 20.37 22.63
C GLU A 219 -3.40 20.00 21.19
N PRO A 220 -4.03 20.58 20.15
CA PRO A 220 -4.01 20.04 18.79
C PRO A 220 -2.67 20.24 18.05
N LYS A 221 -1.65 19.49 18.48
CA LYS A 221 -0.45 19.20 17.71
C LYS A 221 -0.83 18.35 16.49
N HIS A 222 -0.02 18.46 15.44
CA HIS A 222 -0.20 17.71 14.20
C HIS A 222 1.04 16.92 13.82
N ILE A 223 0.84 15.70 13.32
CA ILE A 223 1.85 14.99 12.52
C ILE A 223 1.71 15.37 11.04
N LEU A 224 2.81 15.35 10.27
CA LEU A 224 2.74 15.60 8.83
C LEU A 224 2.06 14.41 8.12
N MET A 225 1.18 14.68 7.16
CA MET A 225 0.48 13.65 6.40
C MET A 225 0.29 14.08 4.96
N LEU A 226 0.86 13.32 4.03
CA LEU A 226 0.80 13.60 2.60
C LEU A 226 0.22 12.40 1.85
N ASP A 227 -0.80 12.66 1.05
CA ASP A 227 -1.20 11.80 -0.04
C ASP A 227 -0.38 12.20 -1.27
N LEU A 228 0.33 11.22 -1.84
CA LEU A 228 1.20 11.29 -3.00
C LEU A 228 0.64 10.39 -4.12
N ASP A 229 -0.69 10.17 -4.19
CA ASP A 229 -1.35 9.32 -5.21
C ASP A 229 -1.09 9.80 -6.67
N ASP A 230 -0.61 11.04 -6.87
CA ASP A 230 -0.23 11.60 -8.17
C ASP A 230 1.24 11.28 -8.60
N MET A 231 2.02 10.57 -7.76
CA MET A 231 3.43 10.23 -8.03
C MET A 231 3.62 8.76 -8.44
N SER A 232 4.26 8.51 -9.59
CA SER A 232 4.59 7.15 -10.08
C SER A 232 5.74 6.49 -9.30
N THR A 233 6.69 7.28 -8.82
CA THR A 233 7.86 6.82 -8.04
C THR A 233 7.97 7.63 -6.76
N LEU A 234 8.48 7.00 -5.69
CA LEU A 234 8.56 7.62 -4.37
C LEU A 234 9.80 8.54 -4.23
N PRO A 235 9.65 9.87 -4.09
CA PRO A 235 10.76 10.82 -4.08
C PRO A 235 11.41 10.93 -2.69
N ARG A 236 12.04 9.84 -2.24
CA ARG A 236 12.62 9.70 -0.88
C ARG A 236 13.61 10.80 -0.52
N GLU A 237 14.38 11.28 -1.50
CA GLU A 237 15.39 12.32 -1.36
C GLU A 237 14.80 13.67 -0.93
N LYS A 238 13.50 13.89 -1.11
CA LYS A 238 12.78 15.09 -0.62
C LYS A 238 12.37 15.01 0.86
N PHE A 239 12.58 13.85 1.51
CA PHE A 239 12.22 13.57 2.90
C PHE A 239 13.43 13.33 3.81
N THR A 240 14.66 13.56 3.34
CA THR A 240 15.92 13.50 4.11
C THR A 240 15.91 14.39 5.35
N ASN A 241 15.19 15.50 5.30
CA ASN A 241 14.95 16.41 6.42
C ASN A 241 13.55 16.25 7.02
N GLU A 242 12.91 15.08 6.88
CA GLU A 242 11.59 14.79 7.45
C GLU A 242 11.41 13.29 7.82
N PRO A 243 11.70 12.90 9.08
CA PRO A 243 11.60 11.50 9.51
C PRO A 243 10.13 11.06 9.52
N GLY A 244 9.88 9.79 9.18
CA GLY A 244 8.52 9.26 9.05
C GLY A 244 8.46 7.92 8.34
N PHE A 245 7.25 7.54 7.92
CA PHE A 245 6.91 6.21 7.41
C PHE A 245 6.19 6.33 6.06
N PHE A 246 6.70 5.59 5.07
CA PHE A 246 6.10 5.54 3.74
C PHE A 246 5.23 4.30 3.56
N PHE A 247 4.16 4.47 2.79
CA PHE A 247 3.27 3.39 2.37
C PHE A 247 2.98 3.48 0.87
N ARG A 248 2.98 2.35 0.17
CA ARG A 248 2.34 2.22 -1.14
C ARG A 248 0.82 2.20 -0.93
N THR A 249 0.07 2.98 -1.69
CA THR A 249 -1.39 2.99 -1.69
C THR A 249 -1.92 2.42 -3.01
N GLY A 250 -3.13 2.82 -3.43
CA GLY A 250 -3.74 2.28 -4.63
C GLY A 250 -3.10 2.85 -5.90
N SER A 251 -3.02 4.17 -5.98
CA SER A 251 -2.58 4.88 -7.19
C SER A 251 -1.08 5.22 -7.08
N GLY A 252 -0.70 5.92 -6.01
CA GLY A 252 0.68 6.25 -5.65
C GLY A 252 0.97 5.90 -4.20
N TYR A 253 1.33 6.89 -3.37
CA TYR A 253 1.91 6.65 -2.04
C TYR A 253 1.29 7.52 -0.93
N HIS A 254 1.43 7.12 0.33
CA HIS A 254 1.20 7.96 1.51
C HIS A 254 2.51 8.15 2.30
N PHE A 255 2.66 9.31 2.94
CA PHE A 255 3.67 9.56 3.98
C PHE A 255 3.03 9.99 5.30
N ILE A 256 3.49 9.41 6.41
CA ILE A 256 3.15 9.83 7.78
C ILE A 256 4.44 10.26 8.49
N GLY A 257 4.55 11.54 8.80
CA GLY A 257 5.71 12.13 9.48
C GLY A 257 5.77 11.75 10.96
N ALA A 258 7.01 11.71 11.49
CA ALA A 258 7.31 11.36 12.87
C ALA A 258 7.49 12.55 13.80
N ARG A 259 7.47 13.79 13.29
CA ARG A 259 7.53 15.02 14.09
C ARG A 259 6.13 15.56 14.40
N LEU A 260 6.00 16.14 15.60
CA LEU A 260 4.88 17.01 15.95
C LEU A 260 5.12 18.45 15.47
N TYR A 261 4.01 19.11 15.15
CA TYR A 261 3.94 20.50 14.69
C TYR A 261 2.78 21.21 15.36
N ASP A 262 2.98 22.46 15.78
CA ASP A 262 1.87 23.36 16.07
C ASP A 262 1.11 23.74 14.79
N HIS A 263 -0.16 24.10 14.93
CA HIS A 263 -1.08 24.21 13.79
C HIS A 263 -0.63 25.20 12.68
N LEU A 264 0.08 26.27 13.05
CA LEU A 264 0.63 27.22 12.09
C LEU A 264 1.83 26.64 11.31
N ASP A 265 2.74 25.94 11.97
CA ASP A 265 3.90 25.33 11.34
C ASP A 265 3.54 24.08 10.55
N TRP A 266 2.52 23.34 10.98
CA TRP A 266 1.90 22.29 10.17
C TRP A 266 1.34 22.84 8.85
N LYS A 267 0.67 24.00 8.86
CA LYS A 267 0.22 24.69 7.63
C LYS A 267 1.39 25.10 6.74
N LYS A 268 2.47 25.69 7.29
CA LYS A 268 3.70 26.02 6.54
C LYS A 268 4.31 24.76 5.90
N LYS A 269 4.41 23.67 6.66
CA LYS A 269 4.99 22.39 6.23
C LYS A 269 4.16 21.72 5.15
N MET A 270 2.83 21.65 5.29
CA MET A 270 1.92 21.19 4.24
C MET A 270 2.07 22.00 2.94
N LYS A 271 2.24 23.33 3.04
CA LYS A 271 2.50 24.18 1.86
C LYS A 271 3.85 23.90 1.21
N SER A 272 4.91 23.63 1.98
CA SER A 272 6.23 23.28 1.42
C SER A 272 6.26 21.96 0.63
N PHE A 273 5.35 21.04 0.93
CA PHE A 273 5.20 19.76 0.22
C PHE A 273 4.15 19.80 -0.91
N LEU A 274 3.52 20.94 -1.20
CA LEU A 274 2.56 21.10 -2.30
C LEU A 274 3.10 20.70 -3.69
N PRO A 275 4.40 20.82 -4.03
CA PRO A 275 4.94 20.32 -5.31
C PRO A 275 4.99 18.78 -5.43
N LEU A 276 4.75 18.04 -4.36
CA LEU A 276 4.86 16.57 -4.31
C LEU A 276 3.56 15.87 -3.86
N ALA A 277 2.77 16.55 -3.03
CA ALA A 277 1.50 16.04 -2.50
C ALA A 277 0.32 16.42 -3.39
N SER A 278 -0.68 15.55 -3.46
CA SER A 278 -1.84 15.77 -4.32
C SER A 278 -2.55 17.07 -3.98
N LYS A 279 -2.77 17.92 -4.99
CA LYS A 279 -3.41 19.24 -4.83
C LYS A 279 -4.75 19.13 -4.09
N LYS A 280 -5.55 18.12 -4.40
CA LYS A 280 -6.85 17.84 -3.77
C LYS A 280 -6.71 17.49 -2.28
N HIS A 281 -5.67 16.72 -1.92
CA HIS A 281 -5.37 16.40 -0.53
C HIS A 281 -4.95 17.65 0.25
N TYR A 282 -4.07 18.48 -0.32
CA TYR A 282 -3.66 19.75 0.30
C TYR A 282 -4.85 20.69 0.52
N GLU A 283 -5.65 20.97 -0.53
CA GLU A 283 -6.79 21.90 -0.48
C GLU A 283 -7.84 21.45 0.55
N LEU A 284 -8.19 20.15 0.53
CA LEU A 284 -9.11 19.56 1.50
C LEU A 284 -8.56 19.64 2.93
N SER A 285 -7.25 19.39 3.11
CA SER A 285 -6.59 19.42 4.41
C SER A 285 -6.52 20.84 5.00
N MET A 286 -6.26 21.84 4.16
CA MET A 286 -6.27 23.24 4.56
C MET A 286 -7.69 23.71 4.93
N LYS A 287 -8.72 23.34 4.13
CA LYS A 287 -10.12 23.64 4.42
C LYS A 287 -10.62 23.01 5.74
N ARG A 288 -10.09 21.85 6.11
CA ARG A 288 -10.40 21.14 7.37
C ARG A 288 -9.58 21.64 8.57
N GLY A 289 -8.41 22.23 8.32
CA GLY A 289 -7.41 22.46 9.36
C GLY A 289 -6.86 21.16 9.96
N TYR A 290 -6.84 20.07 9.17
CA TYR A 290 -6.19 18.79 9.45
C TYR A 290 -6.16 17.94 8.16
N ALA A 291 -5.19 17.05 8.02
CA ALA A 291 -5.14 16.07 6.93
C ALA A 291 -5.75 14.73 7.36
N THR A 292 -6.18 13.91 6.40
CA THR A 292 -6.72 12.56 6.66
C THR A 292 -6.13 11.56 5.68
N LEU A 293 -5.51 10.48 6.15
CA LEU A 293 -4.98 9.41 5.30
C LEU A 293 -5.70 8.09 5.54
N ARG A 294 -6.20 7.48 4.45
CA ARG A 294 -6.95 6.21 4.50
C ARG A 294 -6.12 5.06 5.06
N LEU A 295 -6.66 4.34 6.04
CA LEU A 295 -6.06 3.13 6.60
C LEU A 295 -6.73 1.83 6.11
N THR A 296 -8.05 1.85 5.91
CA THR A 296 -8.83 0.65 5.55
C THR A 296 -9.17 0.59 4.06
N ALA A 297 -9.51 -0.61 3.58
CA ALA A 297 -10.08 -0.83 2.26
C ALA A 297 -11.61 -0.78 2.30
N SER A 298 -12.23 -0.47 1.15
CA SER A 298 -13.67 -0.68 0.89
C SER A 298 -13.89 -1.05 -0.59
N PRO A 299 -15.07 -1.51 -1.03
CA PRO A 299 -15.26 -1.97 -2.41
C PRO A 299 -14.88 -0.97 -3.51
N ARG A 300 -14.99 0.37 -3.28
CA ARG A 300 -14.56 1.41 -4.27
C ARG A 300 -13.11 1.85 -4.13
N LYS A 301 -12.42 1.47 -3.05
CA LYS A 301 -10.96 1.63 -2.86
C LYS A 301 -10.44 0.35 -2.15
N PRO A 302 -10.34 -0.80 -2.85
CA PRO A 302 -10.09 -2.12 -2.25
C PRO A 302 -8.63 -2.33 -1.78
N PHE A 303 -7.82 -1.29 -1.81
CA PHE A 303 -6.41 -1.31 -1.43
C PHE A 303 -6.23 -0.66 -0.05
N ALA A 304 -5.74 -1.43 0.93
CA ALA A 304 -5.24 -0.93 2.20
C ALA A 304 -3.72 -0.66 2.09
N PRO A 305 -3.15 0.37 2.74
CA PRO A 305 -1.75 0.76 2.56
C PRO A 305 -0.75 -0.37 2.89
N VAL A 306 0.33 -0.44 2.13
CA VAL A 306 1.44 -1.40 2.28
C VAL A 306 2.68 -0.63 2.73
N TYR A 307 3.25 -0.95 3.88
CA TYR A 307 4.46 -0.26 4.40
C TYR A 307 5.68 -0.53 3.52
N ILE A 308 6.45 0.50 3.16
CA ILE A 308 7.62 0.38 2.27
C ILE A 308 8.91 0.95 2.88
N GLY A 309 8.96 1.14 4.19
CA GLY A 309 10.13 1.64 4.91
C GLY A 309 9.94 3.06 5.47
N ARG A 310 10.99 3.55 6.13
CA ARG A 310 11.05 4.92 6.69
C ARG A 310 11.63 5.89 5.66
N SER A 311 11.55 7.20 5.91
CA SER A 311 12.55 8.13 5.39
C SER A 311 13.92 7.88 6.05
N SER A 312 14.97 8.29 5.36
CA SER A 312 16.33 8.44 5.87
C SER A 312 16.42 9.63 6.81
#